data_AF-F0EPT0-F1
#
_entry.id   AF-F0EPT0-F1
#
_cell.length_a   1.000
_cell.length_b   1.000
_cell.length_c   1.000
_cell.angle_alpha   90.00
_cell.angle_beta   90.00
_cell.angle_gamma   90.00
#
_symmetry.space_group_name_H-M   'P 1'
#
loop_
_entity.id
_entity.type
_entity.pdbx_description
1 polymer ?
#
loop_
_entity_poly.entity_id
_entity_poly.type
_entity_poly.pdbx_seq_one_letter_code
_entity_poly.pdbx_strand_id
1 'polypeptide(L)'
;MGVLLGGLGAYIENKYKNERNEIEQKLLSLEISGSIGKVIDSFSDDLGFLSKSLNYQRVSSINQILLKLNEQIHSFKKKYPREKLKTDQFEAISKQCNIIQQKLIVQNSVNEIFQSPPPAINGSTVRKDIVIEYNVDIKTIDSINIDIFEEDNWKRVIKGLLREAKYQIKLINHAEEVINDCYSGDKVKPNISKKKYEEINKLVNKIKRLSDKVVLKEKLKEIERNIELSN
;
A
#
# COMPACT_ATOMS: atom_id res chain seq x y z
N MET A 1 33.64 47.56 34.17
CA MET A 1 32.41 46.82 33.80
C MET A 1 32.23 46.57 32.28
N GLY A 2 33.14 47.00 31.38
CA GLY A 2 32.96 46.82 29.92
C GLY A 2 33.43 45.47 29.33
N VAL A 3 34.33 44.73 29.99
CA VAL A 3 34.94 43.50 29.43
C VAL A 3 34.04 42.26 29.60
N LEU A 4 33.26 42.21 30.68
CA LEU A 4 32.30 41.11 30.93
C LEU A 4 31.11 41.11 29.96
N LEU A 5 30.66 42.29 29.51
CA LEU A 5 29.57 42.44 28.55
C LEU A 5 29.97 42.04 27.13
N GLY A 6 31.23 42.29 26.73
CA GLY A 6 31.76 41.90 25.41
C GLY A 6 31.90 40.38 25.25
N GLY A 7 32.35 39.67 26.29
CA GLY A 7 32.48 38.20 26.28
C GLY A 7 31.13 37.47 26.22
N LEU A 8 30.12 37.96 26.94
CA LEU A 8 28.75 37.44 26.89
C LEU A 8 28.12 37.66 25.50
N GLY A 9 28.31 38.84 24.90
CA GLY A 9 27.85 39.14 23.54
C GLY A 9 28.44 38.20 22.48
N ALA A 10 29.76 38.03 22.49
CA ALA A 10 30.45 37.12 21.56
C ALA A 10 30.05 35.65 21.76
N TYR A 11 29.83 35.21 23.00
CA TYR A 11 29.35 33.86 23.29
C TYR A 11 27.94 33.61 22.74
N ILE A 12 27.01 34.55 22.94
CA ILE A 12 25.63 34.45 22.44
C ILE A 12 25.64 34.45 20.90
N GLU A 13 26.43 35.31 20.28
CA GLU A 13 26.54 35.39 18.81
C GLU A 13 27.13 34.10 18.21
N ASN A 14 28.18 33.54 18.82
CA ASN A 14 28.75 32.26 18.37
C ASN A 14 27.76 31.10 18.54
N LYS A 15 27.03 31.05 19.67
CA LYS A 15 26.00 30.03 19.89
C LYS A 15 24.88 30.13 18.84
N TYR A 16 24.42 31.34 18.55
CA TYR A 16 23.44 31.60 17.49
C TYR A 16 23.94 31.13 16.12
N LYS A 17 25.16 31.54 15.70
CA LYS A 17 25.74 31.18 14.41
C LYS A 17 25.90 29.67 14.27
N ASN A 18 26.34 28.98 15.33
CA ASN A 18 26.49 27.54 15.33
C ASN A 18 25.14 26.81 15.21
N GLU A 19 24.15 27.19 16.00
CA GLU A 19 22.79 26.62 15.94
C GLU A 19 22.17 26.83 14.54
N ARG A 20 22.33 28.02 13.97
CA ARG A 20 21.84 28.35 12.63
C ARG A 20 22.54 27.53 11.55
N ASN A 21 23.88 27.49 11.56
CA ASN A 21 24.66 26.75 10.59
C ASN A 21 24.36 25.25 10.63
N GLU A 22 24.15 24.66 11.82
CA GLU A 22 23.76 23.26 11.94
C GLU A 22 22.42 22.97 11.24
N ILE A 23 21.42 23.84 11.46
CA ILE A 23 20.10 23.70 10.81
C ILE A 23 20.24 23.90 9.30
N GLU A 24 20.96 24.92 8.84
CA GLU A 24 21.17 25.19 7.42
C GLU A 24 21.89 24.01 6.72
N GLN A 25 22.91 23.42 7.33
CA GLN A 25 23.58 22.23 6.77
C GLN A 25 22.64 21.02 6.67
N LYS A 26 21.78 20.80 7.67
CA LYS A 26 20.77 19.75 7.60
C LYS A 26 19.73 20.03 6.52
N LEU A 27 19.29 21.27 6.37
CA LEU A 27 18.39 21.68 5.29
C LEU A 27 19.03 21.46 3.91
N LEU A 28 20.30 21.80 3.74
CA LEU A 28 21.06 21.53 2.50
C LEU A 28 21.14 20.03 2.20
N SER A 29 21.23 19.17 3.23
CA SER A 29 21.22 17.71 3.02
C SER A 29 19.89 17.18 2.48
N LEU A 30 18.78 17.92 2.65
CA LEU A 30 17.45 17.58 2.12
C LEU A 30 17.22 18.05 0.67
N GLU A 31 18.09 18.91 0.13
CA GLU A 31 18.01 19.27 -1.28
C GLU A 31 18.17 18.04 -2.17
N ILE A 32 17.64 18.09 -3.41
CA ILE A 32 17.70 16.96 -4.35
C ILE A 32 19.15 16.48 -4.59
N SER A 33 20.11 17.41 -4.61
CA SER A 33 21.55 17.09 -4.70
C SER A 33 22.18 16.62 -3.38
N GLY A 34 21.51 16.87 -2.26
CA GLY A 34 21.91 16.52 -0.91
C GLY A 34 21.81 15.02 -0.63
N SER A 35 22.49 14.58 0.44
CA SER A 35 22.60 13.16 0.78
C SER A 35 21.25 12.52 1.12
N ILE A 36 20.37 13.22 1.84
CA ILE A 36 19.05 12.72 2.21
C ILE A 36 18.08 12.87 1.05
N GLY A 37 18.11 14.01 0.35
CA GLY A 37 17.27 14.21 -0.83
C GLY A 37 17.43 13.11 -1.88
N LYS A 38 18.68 12.73 -2.21
CA LYS A 38 18.96 11.58 -3.10
C LYS A 38 18.40 10.25 -2.61
N VAL A 39 18.44 10.00 -1.31
CA VAL A 39 17.87 8.77 -0.73
C VAL A 39 16.36 8.76 -0.89
N ILE A 40 15.69 9.87 -0.62
CA ILE A 40 14.24 9.99 -0.74
C ILE A 40 13.80 9.92 -2.20
N ASP A 41 14.53 10.57 -3.10
CA ASP A 41 14.32 10.49 -4.54
C ASP A 41 14.41 9.03 -5.03
N SER A 42 15.36 8.26 -4.50
CA SER A 42 15.52 6.83 -4.82
C SER A 42 14.40 5.92 -4.32
N PHE A 43 13.48 6.42 -3.49
CA PHE A 43 12.38 5.61 -2.94
C PHE A 43 11.24 5.39 -3.94
N SER A 44 11.18 6.18 -5.01
CA SER A 44 10.22 5.98 -6.09
C SER A 44 10.88 6.10 -7.45
N ASP A 45 10.34 5.42 -8.46
CA ASP A 45 10.72 5.67 -9.85
C ASP A 45 9.89 6.80 -10.47
N ASP A 46 10.30 7.24 -11.67
CA ASP A 46 9.64 8.32 -12.43
C ASP A 46 8.18 8.00 -12.81
N LEU A 47 7.78 6.72 -12.74
CA LEU A 47 6.41 6.29 -13.00
C LEU A 47 5.56 6.29 -11.71
N GLY A 48 6.16 6.61 -10.56
CA GLY A 48 5.52 6.70 -9.26
C GLY A 48 5.50 5.39 -8.46
N PHE A 49 6.12 4.32 -8.94
CA PHE A 49 6.24 3.07 -8.18
C PHE A 49 7.30 3.17 -7.11
N LEU A 50 7.11 2.45 -6.00
CA LEU A 50 8.11 2.40 -4.93
C LEU A 50 9.33 1.57 -5.36
N SER A 51 10.52 1.90 -4.88
CA SER A 51 11.71 1.10 -5.12
C SER A 51 11.55 -0.31 -4.54
N LYS A 52 12.04 -1.33 -5.27
CA LYS A 52 11.96 -2.75 -4.86
C LYS A 52 12.61 -3.05 -3.52
N SER A 53 13.56 -2.20 -3.11
CA SER A 53 14.33 -2.33 -1.87
C SER A 53 13.77 -1.47 -0.73
N LEU A 54 12.66 -0.77 -0.96
CA LEU A 54 12.04 0.08 0.05
C LEU A 54 11.30 -0.78 1.09
N ASN A 55 11.47 -0.45 2.36
CA ASN A 55 10.77 -1.08 3.47
C ASN A 55 10.49 -0.06 4.59
N TYR A 56 9.69 -0.47 5.58
CA TYR A 56 9.28 0.42 6.68
C TYR A 56 10.46 0.97 7.48
N GLN A 57 11.52 0.18 7.68
CA GLN A 57 12.68 0.62 8.44
C GLN A 57 13.38 1.79 7.73
N ARG A 58 13.56 1.71 6.42
CA ARG A 58 14.21 2.78 5.64
C ARG A 58 13.39 4.07 5.66
N VAL A 59 12.07 4.00 5.49
CA VAL A 59 11.19 5.17 5.56
C VAL A 59 11.17 5.76 6.98
N SER A 60 11.08 4.89 8.00
CA SER A 60 11.05 5.31 9.41
C SER A 60 12.33 6.06 9.82
N SER A 61 13.50 5.58 9.41
CA SER A 61 14.78 6.25 9.69
C SER A 61 14.81 7.67 9.12
N ILE A 62 14.29 7.88 7.91
CA ILE A 62 14.19 9.22 7.31
C ILE A 62 13.19 10.09 8.07
N ASN A 63 12.01 9.57 8.40
CA ASN A 63 11.01 10.29 9.17
C ASN A 63 11.53 10.74 10.55
N GLN A 64 12.36 9.92 11.21
CA GLN A 64 13.00 10.32 12.46
C GLN A 64 13.99 11.49 12.28
N ILE A 65 14.71 11.53 11.17
CA ILE A 65 15.61 12.67 10.86
C ILE A 65 14.78 13.93 10.63
N LEU A 66 13.70 13.83 9.84
CA LEU A 66 12.82 14.96 9.56
C LEU A 66 12.13 15.49 10.83
N LEU A 67 11.69 14.59 11.72
CA LEU A 67 11.09 14.96 13.01
C LEU A 67 12.08 15.72 13.90
N LYS A 68 13.30 15.21 14.07
CA LYS A 68 14.36 15.90 14.83
C LYS A 68 14.70 17.27 14.24
N LEU A 69 14.78 17.38 12.92
CA LEU A 69 15.03 18.65 12.26
C LEU A 69 13.87 19.64 12.48
N ASN A 70 12.62 19.18 12.44
CA ASN A 70 11.46 20.00 12.73
C ASN A 70 11.51 20.58 14.15
N GLU A 71 11.84 19.74 15.14
CA GLU A 71 12.02 20.15 16.53
C GLU A 71 13.13 21.21 16.67
N GLN A 72 14.26 21.02 15.97
CA GLN A 72 15.35 21.99 15.95
C GLN A 72 14.93 23.32 15.33
N ILE A 73 14.24 23.31 14.18
CA ILE A 73 13.71 24.51 13.52
C ILE A 73 12.74 25.25 14.45
N HIS A 74 11.81 24.51 15.09
CA HIS A 74 10.83 25.10 15.98
C HIS A 74 11.49 25.74 17.22
N SER A 75 12.43 25.03 17.84
CA SER A 75 13.21 25.54 18.97
C SER A 75 14.01 26.80 18.60
N PHE A 76 14.65 26.80 17.44
CA PHE A 76 15.40 27.96 16.93
C PHE A 76 14.49 29.16 16.67
N LYS A 77 13.36 28.98 15.97
CA LYS A 77 12.38 30.05 15.71
C LYS A 77 11.79 30.61 17.00
N LYS A 78 11.56 29.78 18.02
CA LYS A 78 11.09 30.23 19.35
C LYS A 78 12.13 31.09 20.06
N LYS A 79 13.42 30.72 19.95
CA LYS A 79 14.53 31.45 20.57
C LYS A 79 14.90 32.74 19.81
N TYR A 80 14.74 32.75 18.49
CA TYR A 80 15.04 33.88 17.61
C TYR A 80 13.86 34.22 16.67
N PRO A 81 12.77 34.82 17.17
CA PRO A 81 11.52 34.98 16.41
C PRO A 81 11.59 35.86 15.16
N ARG A 82 12.62 36.73 15.05
CA ARG A 82 12.81 37.62 13.90
C ARG A 82 13.58 36.96 12.76
N GLU A 83 14.14 35.77 12.98
CA GLU A 83 14.95 35.09 11.99
C GLU A 83 14.12 34.38 10.93
N LYS A 84 14.63 34.44 9.70
CA LYS A 84 14.04 33.77 8.55
C LYS A 84 14.94 32.62 8.13
N LEU A 85 14.53 31.40 8.47
CA LEU A 85 15.10 30.18 7.91
C LEU A 85 14.32 29.80 6.65
N LYS A 86 15.03 29.41 5.59
CA LYS A 86 14.42 28.86 4.37
C LYS A 86 14.02 27.40 4.64
N THR A 87 12.73 27.12 4.84
CA THR A 87 12.24 25.78 5.19
C THR A 87 11.43 25.10 4.09
N ASP A 88 11.29 25.73 2.93
CA ASP A 88 10.46 25.23 1.81
C ASP A 88 10.85 23.80 1.39
N GLN A 89 12.15 23.53 1.29
CA GLN A 89 12.67 22.21 0.94
C GLN A 89 12.34 21.15 2.01
N PHE A 90 12.39 21.53 3.29
CA PHE A 90 12.03 20.63 4.39
C PHE A 90 10.55 20.26 4.32
N GLU A 91 9.68 21.23 4.04
CA GLU A 91 8.24 21.00 3.92
C GLU A 91 7.90 20.10 2.71
N ALA A 92 8.53 20.37 1.56
CA ALA A 92 8.37 19.56 0.35
C ALA A 92 8.81 18.10 0.58
N ILE A 93 10.00 17.90 1.16
CA ILE A 93 10.54 16.57 1.45
C ILE A 93 9.70 15.83 2.50
N SER A 94 9.23 16.53 3.53
CA SER A 94 8.36 15.93 4.55
C SER A 94 7.04 15.46 3.95
N LYS A 95 6.45 16.25 3.04
CA LYS A 95 5.26 15.85 2.30
C LYS A 95 5.53 14.63 1.41
N GLN A 96 6.64 14.62 0.67
CA GLN A 96 7.02 13.49 -0.19
C GLN A 96 7.25 12.20 0.62
N CYS A 97 7.95 12.29 1.74
CA CYS A 97 8.22 11.14 2.61
C CYS A 97 6.92 10.56 3.20
N ASN A 98 5.98 11.42 3.60
CA ASN A 98 4.66 10.97 4.04
C ASN A 98 3.89 10.26 2.90
N ILE A 99 3.89 10.79 1.68
CA ILE A 99 3.27 10.13 0.52
C ILE A 99 3.88 8.74 0.28
N ILE A 100 5.21 8.63 0.33
CA ILE A 100 5.93 7.36 0.17
C ILE A 100 5.54 6.37 1.27
N GLN A 101 5.44 6.82 2.52
CA GLN A 101 5.00 5.98 3.64
C GLN A 101 3.58 5.46 3.43
N GLN A 102 2.65 6.33 3.04
CA GLN A 102 1.26 5.94 2.78
C GLN A 102 1.16 4.97 1.59
N LYS A 103 1.91 5.22 0.51
CA LYS A 103 2.00 4.28 -0.62
C LYS A 103 2.53 2.92 -0.17
N LEU A 104 3.54 2.89 0.70
CA LEU A 104 4.11 1.64 1.20
C LEU A 104 3.10 0.84 2.03
N ILE A 105 2.34 1.53 2.90
CA ILE A 105 1.25 0.90 3.68
C ILE A 105 0.23 0.27 2.74
N VAL A 106 -0.30 1.04 1.79
CA VAL A 106 -1.28 0.55 0.82
C VAL A 106 -0.74 -0.59 -0.02
N GLN A 107 0.48 -0.47 -0.54
CA GLN A 107 1.10 -1.52 -1.36
C GLN A 107 1.23 -2.83 -0.57
N ASN A 108 1.58 -2.76 0.71
CA ASN A 108 1.68 -3.94 1.56
C ASN A 108 0.30 -4.55 1.84
N SER A 109 -0.71 -3.74 2.19
CA SER A 109 -2.08 -4.23 2.36
C SER A 109 -2.65 -4.86 1.08
N VAL A 110 -2.32 -4.30 -0.09
CA VAL A 110 -2.69 -4.88 -1.38
C VAL A 110 -1.97 -6.19 -1.64
N ASN A 111 -0.70 -6.30 -1.26
CA ASN A 111 0.04 -7.56 -1.38
C ASN A 111 -0.52 -8.65 -0.46
N GLU A 112 -1.02 -8.30 0.73
CA GLU A 112 -1.66 -9.23 1.68
C GLU A 112 -3.00 -9.79 1.18
N ILE A 113 -3.66 -9.13 0.22
CA ILE A 113 -4.88 -9.66 -0.42
C ILE A 113 -4.59 -10.92 -1.24
N PHE A 114 -3.36 -11.11 -1.72
CA PHE A 114 -3.01 -12.17 -2.64
C PHE A 114 -2.05 -13.18 -2.01
N GLN A 115 -2.15 -14.43 -2.44
CA GLN A 115 -1.24 -15.49 -2.08
C GLN A 115 0.21 -15.11 -2.46
N SER A 116 1.14 -15.28 -1.53
CA SER A 116 2.55 -14.88 -1.62
C SER A 116 3.44 -15.99 -1.04
N PRO A 117 4.70 -16.19 -1.50
CA PRO A 117 5.47 -15.42 -2.49
C PRO A 117 5.28 -15.84 -3.97
N PRO A 118 5.63 -14.99 -4.95
CA PRO A 118 6.09 -13.59 -4.81
C PRO A 118 4.92 -12.59 -4.60
N PRO A 119 5.18 -11.36 -4.14
CA PRO A 119 4.13 -10.34 -3.95
C PRO A 119 3.43 -9.98 -5.28
N ALA A 120 2.20 -9.46 -5.19
CA ALA A 120 1.43 -9.03 -6.35
C ALA A 120 2.05 -7.81 -7.05
N ILE A 121 2.67 -6.92 -6.28
CA ILE A 121 3.42 -5.75 -6.77
C ILE A 121 4.70 -5.56 -5.95
N ASN A 122 5.82 -5.38 -6.65
CA ASN A 122 7.10 -4.98 -6.06
C ASN A 122 7.86 -4.05 -7.02
N GLY A 123 7.84 -2.77 -6.69
CA GLY A 123 8.14 -1.68 -7.63
C GLY A 123 7.30 -1.75 -8.89
N SER A 124 7.90 -1.49 -10.04
CA SER A 124 7.21 -1.54 -11.33
C SER A 124 6.89 -2.97 -11.82
N THR A 125 7.27 -4.00 -11.06
CA THR A 125 6.97 -5.40 -11.40
C THR A 125 5.63 -5.80 -10.78
N VAL A 126 4.67 -6.16 -11.65
CA VAL A 126 3.31 -6.60 -11.28
C VAL A 126 3.12 -8.05 -11.72
N ARG A 127 2.67 -8.91 -10.80
CA ARG A 127 2.38 -10.32 -11.09
C ARG A 127 1.09 -10.43 -11.90
N LYS A 128 1.11 -11.17 -13.01
CA LYS A 128 -0.08 -11.37 -13.88
C LYS A 128 -1.05 -12.40 -13.30
N ASP A 129 -0.52 -13.53 -12.85
CA ASP A 129 -1.32 -14.63 -12.31
C ASP A 129 -1.39 -14.52 -10.78
N ILE A 130 -2.34 -13.70 -10.32
CA ILE A 130 -2.61 -13.48 -8.90
C ILE A 130 -3.81 -14.33 -8.45
N VAL A 131 -3.69 -14.91 -7.25
CA VAL A 131 -4.75 -15.64 -6.56
C VAL A 131 -5.00 -14.93 -5.24
N ILE A 132 -6.26 -14.67 -4.91
CA ILE A 132 -6.67 -14.05 -3.64
C ILE A 132 -6.42 -15.03 -2.46
N GLU A 133 -6.05 -14.49 -1.31
CA GLU A 133 -5.84 -15.26 -0.09
C GLU A 133 -7.17 -15.81 0.48
N TYR A 134 -7.09 -16.90 1.25
CA TYR A 134 -8.25 -17.65 1.76
C TYR A 134 -9.18 -16.80 2.63
N ASN A 135 -8.63 -15.99 3.53
CA ASN A 135 -9.37 -15.21 4.52
C ASN A 135 -9.82 -13.83 4.01
N VAL A 136 -9.58 -13.50 2.75
CA VAL A 136 -9.92 -12.19 2.20
C VAL A 136 -11.38 -12.17 1.77
N ASP A 137 -12.10 -11.14 2.22
CA ASP A 137 -13.47 -10.83 1.84
C ASP A 137 -13.58 -9.46 1.14
N ILE A 138 -14.79 -9.11 0.70
CA ILE A 138 -15.01 -7.82 0.02
C ILE A 138 -14.72 -6.62 0.93
N LYS A 139 -15.01 -6.73 2.24
CA LYS A 139 -14.83 -5.64 3.21
C LYS A 139 -13.35 -5.33 3.41
N THR A 140 -12.51 -6.36 3.44
CA THR A 140 -11.05 -6.24 3.51
C THR A 140 -10.54 -5.42 2.32
N ILE A 141 -11.01 -5.74 1.11
CA ILE A 141 -10.61 -5.03 -0.12
C ILE A 141 -11.13 -3.58 -0.12
N ASP A 142 -12.37 -3.36 0.33
CA ASP A 142 -13.00 -2.03 0.38
C ASP A 142 -12.37 -1.10 1.44
N SER A 143 -11.70 -1.65 2.46
CA SER A 143 -11.02 -0.85 3.49
C SER A 143 -9.73 -0.16 3.00
N ILE A 144 -9.18 -0.59 1.86
CA ILE A 144 -7.96 -0.01 1.29
C ILE A 144 -8.31 1.29 0.55
N ASN A 145 -8.06 2.42 1.20
CA ASN A 145 -8.27 3.75 0.63
C ASN A 145 -7.07 4.21 -0.22
N ILE A 146 -7.34 4.49 -1.49
CA ILE A 146 -6.35 5.00 -2.44
C ILE A 146 -6.71 6.38 -3.02
N ASP A 147 -7.84 6.94 -2.61
CA ASP A 147 -8.34 8.21 -3.15
C ASP A 147 -7.51 9.40 -2.67
N ILE A 148 -6.74 9.21 -1.59
CA ILE A 148 -5.79 10.20 -1.04
C ILE A 148 -4.58 10.47 -1.96
N PHE A 149 -4.31 9.60 -2.96
CA PHE A 149 -3.17 9.75 -3.85
C PHE A 149 -3.58 10.41 -5.17
N GLU A 150 -2.66 11.17 -5.75
CA GLU A 150 -2.80 11.66 -7.13
C GLU A 150 -2.79 10.49 -8.14
N GLU A 151 -3.34 10.73 -9.33
CA GLU A 151 -3.40 9.68 -10.35
C GLU A 151 -2.06 9.50 -11.06
N ASP A 152 -1.43 8.35 -10.85
CA ASP A 152 -0.18 7.92 -11.48
C ASP A 152 -0.24 6.44 -11.89
N ASN A 153 0.87 5.88 -12.41
CA ASN A 153 0.90 4.47 -12.81
C ASN A 153 0.76 3.53 -11.62
N TRP A 154 1.33 3.90 -10.46
CA TRP A 154 1.19 3.12 -9.23
C TRP A 154 -0.28 3.00 -8.82
N LYS A 155 -1.01 4.11 -8.71
CA LYS A 155 -2.43 4.12 -8.34
C LYS A 155 -3.28 3.34 -9.34
N ARG A 156 -2.99 3.46 -10.63
CA ARG A 156 -3.67 2.69 -11.69
C ARG A 156 -3.47 1.18 -11.53
N VAL A 157 -2.24 0.75 -11.21
CA VAL A 157 -1.94 -0.67 -10.96
C VAL A 157 -2.65 -1.16 -9.70
N ILE A 158 -2.59 -0.40 -8.59
CA ILE A 158 -3.29 -0.74 -7.35
C ILE A 158 -4.80 -0.87 -7.58
N LYS A 159 -5.43 0.07 -8.31
CA LYS A 159 -6.83 -0.02 -8.74
C LYS A 159 -7.13 -1.31 -9.51
N GLY A 160 -6.23 -1.70 -10.43
CA GLY A 160 -6.36 -2.92 -11.21
C GLY A 160 -6.34 -4.17 -10.35
N LEU A 161 -5.38 -4.26 -9.42
CA LEU A 161 -5.27 -5.37 -8.47
C LEU A 161 -6.51 -5.48 -7.58
N LEU A 162 -6.95 -4.36 -6.99
CA LEU A 162 -8.17 -4.34 -6.16
C LEU A 162 -9.40 -4.78 -6.97
N ARG A 163 -9.54 -4.33 -8.23
CA ARG A 163 -10.64 -4.72 -9.11
C ARG A 163 -10.65 -6.23 -9.40
N GLU A 164 -9.49 -6.81 -9.72
CA GLU A 164 -9.36 -8.25 -9.96
C GLU A 164 -9.72 -9.05 -8.70
N ALA A 165 -9.25 -8.61 -7.52
CA ALA A 165 -9.62 -9.25 -6.25
C ALA A 165 -11.13 -9.23 -6.01
N LYS A 166 -11.78 -8.07 -6.19
CA LYS A 166 -13.25 -7.95 -6.07
C LYS A 166 -13.98 -8.83 -7.07
N TYR A 167 -13.46 -8.95 -8.29
CA TYR A 167 -14.03 -9.82 -9.31
C TYR A 167 -13.95 -11.30 -8.89
N GLN A 168 -12.81 -11.76 -8.38
CA GLN A 168 -12.66 -13.16 -7.91
C GLN A 168 -13.63 -13.47 -6.75
N ILE A 169 -13.80 -12.57 -5.78
CA ILE A 169 -14.77 -12.77 -4.68
C ILE A 169 -16.21 -12.82 -5.20
N LYS A 170 -16.60 -11.89 -6.08
CA LYS A 170 -17.94 -11.91 -6.70
C LYS A 170 -18.20 -13.17 -7.50
N LEU A 171 -17.19 -13.67 -8.21
CA LEU A 171 -17.26 -14.92 -8.98
C LEU A 171 -17.49 -16.13 -8.07
N ILE A 172 -16.80 -16.20 -6.93
CA ILE A 172 -16.97 -17.27 -5.92
C ILE A 172 -18.39 -17.22 -5.35
N ASN A 173 -18.84 -16.07 -4.87
CA ASN A 173 -20.17 -15.91 -4.28
C ASN A 173 -21.28 -16.26 -5.28
N HIS A 174 -21.12 -15.85 -6.55
CA HIS A 174 -22.09 -16.19 -7.58
C HIS A 174 -22.11 -17.70 -7.90
N ALA A 175 -20.93 -18.35 -7.93
CA ALA A 175 -20.87 -19.80 -8.12
C ALA A 175 -21.50 -20.57 -6.95
N GLU A 176 -21.30 -20.11 -5.72
CA GLU A 176 -21.96 -20.63 -4.53
C GLU A 176 -23.48 -20.51 -4.61
N GLU A 177 -23.99 -19.32 -4.94
CA GLU A 177 -25.41 -19.05 -5.11
C GLU A 177 -26.04 -20.00 -6.14
N VAL A 178 -25.45 -20.07 -7.34
CA VAL A 178 -25.99 -20.88 -8.44
C VAL A 178 -25.91 -22.38 -8.12
N ILE A 179 -24.89 -22.84 -7.39
CA ILE A 179 -24.80 -24.22 -6.92
C ILE A 179 -25.88 -24.48 -5.86
N ASN A 180 -26.04 -23.60 -4.88
CA ASN A 180 -27.03 -23.78 -3.82
C ASN A 180 -28.46 -23.79 -4.37
N ASP A 181 -28.73 -23.07 -5.46
CA ASP A 181 -30.01 -23.15 -6.19
C ASP A 181 -30.32 -24.54 -6.75
N CYS A 182 -29.32 -25.41 -6.93
CA CYS A 182 -29.53 -26.80 -7.34
C CYS A 182 -29.95 -27.72 -6.18
N TYR A 183 -29.96 -27.23 -4.95
CA TYR A 183 -30.30 -28.00 -3.74
C TYR A 183 -31.63 -27.55 -3.13
N SER A 184 -32.29 -28.47 -2.44
CA SER A 184 -33.45 -28.24 -1.58
C SER A 184 -33.12 -28.81 -0.20
N GLY A 185 -32.59 -27.97 0.70
CA GLY A 185 -31.90 -28.44 1.90
C GLY A 185 -30.61 -29.16 1.51
N ASP A 186 -30.38 -30.35 2.05
CA ASP A 186 -29.16 -31.14 1.78
C ASP A 186 -29.28 -32.06 0.55
N LYS A 187 -30.39 -32.00 -0.20
CA LYS A 187 -30.63 -32.88 -1.35
C LYS A 187 -30.61 -32.11 -2.66
N VAL A 188 -29.96 -32.67 -3.67
CA VAL A 188 -30.02 -32.17 -5.05
C VAL A 188 -31.46 -32.27 -5.58
N LYS A 189 -31.94 -31.22 -6.26
CA LYS A 189 -33.27 -31.19 -6.89
C LYS A 189 -33.35 -32.21 -8.03
N PRO A 190 -34.46 -32.94 -8.20
CA PRO A 190 -34.55 -34.08 -9.14
C PRO A 190 -34.56 -33.72 -10.64
N ASN A 191 -34.66 -32.45 -11.02
CA ASN A 191 -34.81 -32.02 -12.42
C ASN A 191 -33.75 -31.00 -12.86
N ILE A 192 -32.52 -31.12 -12.36
CA ILE A 192 -31.42 -30.27 -12.84
C ILE A 192 -31.01 -30.72 -14.25
N SER A 193 -31.00 -29.78 -15.20
CA SER A 193 -30.61 -30.09 -16.57
C SER A 193 -29.08 -30.20 -16.72
N LYS A 194 -28.63 -31.05 -17.64
CA LYS A 194 -27.20 -31.14 -18.03
C LYS A 194 -26.64 -29.78 -18.49
N LYS A 195 -27.45 -28.98 -19.19
CA LYS A 195 -27.07 -27.62 -19.60
C LYS A 195 -26.75 -26.72 -18.40
N LYS A 196 -27.59 -26.75 -17.36
CA LYS A 196 -27.35 -25.99 -16.12
C LYS A 196 -26.06 -26.44 -15.43
N TYR A 197 -25.83 -27.76 -15.35
CA TYR A 197 -24.58 -28.31 -14.82
C TYR A 197 -23.35 -27.78 -15.58
N GLU A 198 -23.37 -27.81 -16.91
CA GLU A 198 -22.25 -27.31 -17.74
C GLU A 198 -22.00 -25.80 -17.56
N GLU A 199 -23.05 -25.00 -17.41
CA GLU A 199 -22.95 -23.56 -17.11
C GLU A 199 -22.24 -23.32 -15.76
N ILE A 200 -22.64 -24.06 -14.71
CA ILE A 200 -22.04 -23.96 -13.38
C ILE A 200 -20.59 -24.45 -13.41
N ASN A 201 -20.31 -25.58 -14.06
CA ASN A 201 -18.95 -26.11 -14.17
C ASN A 201 -18.00 -25.10 -14.86
N LYS A 202 -18.47 -24.44 -15.94
CA LYS A 202 -17.72 -23.35 -16.58
C LYS A 202 -17.44 -22.19 -15.61
N LEU A 203 -18.40 -21.83 -14.77
CA LEU A 203 -18.25 -20.77 -13.77
C LEU A 203 -17.21 -21.15 -12.72
N VAL A 204 -17.33 -22.34 -12.12
CA VAL A 204 -16.39 -22.85 -11.10
C VAL A 204 -14.97 -23.00 -11.67
N ASN A 205 -14.82 -23.38 -12.94
CA ASN A 205 -13.50 -23.50 -13.56
C ASN A 205 -12.77 -22.15 -13.70
N LYS A 206 -13.48 -21.01 -13.73
CA LYS A 206 -12.88 -19.67 -13.73
C LYS A 206 -12.37 -19.22 -12.37
N ILE A 207 -12.79 -19.85 -11.27
CA ILE A 207 -12.32 -19.54 -9.92
C ILE A 207 -10.85 -19.93 -9.82
N LYS A 208 -10.03 -18.97 -9.37
CA LYS A 208 -8.58 -19.16 -9.17
C LYS A 208 -8.25 -19.71 -7.79
N ARG A 209 -8.98 -19.29 -6.74
CA ARG A 209 -8.74 -19.72 -5.35
C ARG A 209 -9.07 -21.20 -5.18
N LEU A 210 -8.05 -22.02 -4.95
CA LEU A 210 -8.18 -23.48 -5.00
C LEU A 210 -9.09 -24.05 -3.92
N SER A 211 -9.08 -23.48 -2.71
CA SER A 211 -9.91 -23.94 -1.59
C SER A 211 -11.40 -23.94 -1.94
N ASP A 212 -11.93 -22.84 -2.45
CA ASP A 212 -13.36 -22.73 -2.82
C ASP A 212 -13.63 -23.54 -4.08
N LYS A 213 -12.70 -23.53 -5.03
CA LYS A 213 -12.85 -24.32 -6.25
C LYS A 213 -13.02 -25.81 -5.94
N VAL A 214 -12.26 -26.35 -4.98
CA VAL A 214 -12.38 -27.74 -4.55
C VAL A 214 -13.74 -27.99 -3.90
N VAL A 215 -14.15 -27.15 -2.95
CA VAL A 215 -15.46 -27.28 -2.27
C VAL A 215 -16.62 -27.24 -3.28
N LEU A 216 -16.59 -26.30 -4.22
CA LEU A 216 -17.63 -26.16 -5.25
C LEU A 216 -17.59 -27.31 -6.26
N LYS A 217 -16.41 -27.86 -6.57
CA LYS A 217 -16.29 -29.04 -7.44
C LYS A 217 -16.85 -30.30 -6.79
N GLU A 218 -16.73 -30.48 -5.48
CA GLU A 218 -17.36 -31.62 -4.81
C GLU A 218 -18.89 -31.53 -4.87
N LYS A 219 -19.48 -30.35 -4.60
CA LYS A 219 -20.92 -30.13 -4.79
C LYS A 219 -21.36 -30.39 -6.24
N LEU A 220 -20.57 -29.95 -7.22
CA LEU A 220 -20.84 -30.22 -8.63
C LEU A 220 -20.89 -31.71 -8.98
N LYS A 221 -20.01 -32.54 -8.40
CA LYS A 221 -20.02 -34.00 -8.61
C LYS A 221 -21.29 -34.65 -8.09
N GLU A 222 -21.83 -34.16 -6.97
CA GLU A 222 -23.11 -34.65 -6.45
C GLU A 222 -24.27 -34.31 -7.40
N ILE A 223 -24.28 -33.09 -7.95
CA ILE A 223 -25.26 -32.68 -8.97
C ILE A 223 -25.15 -33.59 -10.21
N GLU A 224 -23.95 -33.82 -10.72
CA GLU A 224 -23.71 -34.69 -11.88
C GLU A 224 -24.25 -36.11 -11.67
N ARG A 225 -23.93 -36.74 -10.52
CA ARG A 225 -24.45 -38.06 -10.17
C ARG A 225 -25.97 -38.10 -10.10
N ASN A 226 -26.60 -37.06 -9.56
CA ASN A 226 -28.06 -37.00 -9.47
C ASN A 226 -28.72 -36.93 -10.85
N ILE A 227 -28.11 -36.20 -11.80
CA ILE A 227 -28.56 -36.13 -13.19
C ILE A 227 -28.43 -37.52 -13.85
N GLU A 228 -27.32 -38.23 -13.61
CA GLU A 228 -27.10 -39.58 -14.16
C GLU A 228 -28.10 -40.61 -13.61
N LEU A 229 -28.46 -40.51 -12.32
CA LEU A 229 -29.43 -41.41 -11.68
C LEU A 229 -30.89 -41.12 -12.07
N SER A 230 -31.17 -39.92 -12.59
CA SER A 230 -32.52 -39.48 -12.96
C SER A 230 -32.83 -39.63 -14.46
N ASN A 231 -31.83 -40.01 -15.27
CA ASN A 231 -31.97 -40.40 -16.67
C ASN A 231 -32.01 -41.92 -16.83
#